data_AF-U2J5A5-F1
#
_entry.id   AF-U2J5A5-F1
#
_cell.length_a   1.000
_cell.length_b   1.000
_cell.length_c   1.000
_cell.angle_alpha   90.00
_cell.angle_beta   90.00
_cell.angle_gamma   90.00
#
_symmetry.space_group_name_H-M   'P 1'
#
loop_
_entity.id
_entity.type
_entity.pdbx_description
1 polymer ?
#
loop_
_entity_poly.entity_id
_entity_poly.type
_entity_poly.pdbx_seq_one_letter_code
_entity_poly.pdbx_strand_id
1 'polypeptide(L)'
;MTKVYVYGLKENQKELLAALCSRFDFDLILWDKEALKEQVGFLIDAPGFQSSGEEVPEVEETFLLFSDFPREKLNDFLKNLREQVAYFPLKAHVTENNIKWRLYDLIAHNKEEHQVMELYNRLTRLFPIAQALLEQKENPPLRDALHRAKDYLHPREFEFEELKNIYNTLASTTNEVLREYEKK
;
A
#
# COMPACT_ATOMS: atom_id res chain seq x y z
N MET A 1 10.74 17.15 17.74
CA MET A 1 11.26 15.77 17.63
C MET A 1 10.36 15.03 16.67
N THR A 2 10.92 14.21 15.79
CA THR A 2 10.15 13.52 14.74
C THR A 2 9.44 12.31 15.36
N LYS A 3 8.16 12.10 15.03
CA LYS A 3 7.30 11.10 15.67
C LYS A 3 6.80 10.06 14.67
N VAL A 4 6.98 8.78 14.99
CA VAL A 4 6.37 7.64 14.29
C VAL A 4 5.19 7.17 15.11
N TYR A 5 4.00 7.29 14.56
CA TYR A 5 2.78 6.78 15.18
C TYR A 5 2.42 5.43 14.56
N VAL A 6 2.02 4.47 15.39
CA VAL A 6 1.76 3.10 14.94
C VAL A 6 0.48 2.57 15.54
N TYR A 7 -0.39 2.07 14.67
CA TYR A 7 -1.59 1.32 15.04
C TYR A 7 -1.41 -0.16 14.69
N GLY A 8 -1.95 -1.06 15.51
CA GLY A 8 -2.00 -2.50 15.19
C GLY A 8 -0.63 -3.20 15.17
N LEU A 9 0.35 -2.71 15.93
CA LEU A 9 1.70 -3.28 15.96
C LEU A 9 1.73 -4.65 16.66
N LYS A 10 2.29 -5.66 16.00
CA LYS A 10 2.42 -7.01 16.57
C LYS A 10 3.49 -7.06 17.65
N GLU A 11 3.27 -7.87 18.68
CA GLU A 11 4.16 -7.97 19.85
C GLU A 11 5.61 -8.27 19.47
N ASN A 12 5.81 -9.21 18.54
CA ASN A 12 7.13 -9.64 18.07
C ASN A 12 7.88 -8.57 17.25
N GLN A 13 7.24 -7.44 16.92
CA GLN A 13 7.83 -6.34 16.16
C GLN A 13 8.15 -5.13 17.05
N LYS A 14 7.60 -5.05 18.27
CA LYS A 14 7.67 -3.88 19.16
C LYS A 14 9.10 -3.52 19.52
N GLU A 15 9.87 -4.48 20.03
CA GLU A 15 11.25 -4.24 20.48
C GLU A 15 12.16 -3.81 19.32
N LEU A 16 12.03 -4.47 18.16
CA LEU A 16 12.80 -4.15 16.96
C LEU A 16 12.46 -2.75 16.43
N LEU A 17 11.18 -2.39 16.39
CA LEU A 17 10.75 -1.06 15.97
C LEU A 17 11.19 0.03 16.95
N ALA A 18 11.08 -0.21 18.25
CA ALA A 18 11.54 0.71 19.27
C ALA A 18 13.06 0.96 19.18
N ALA A 19 13.85 -0.10 19.01
CA ALA A 19 15.29 0.01 18.80
C ALA A 19 15.64 0.80 17.53
N LEU A 20 14.88 0.58 16.45
CA LEU A 20 15.05 1.31 15.20
C LEU A 20 14.73 2.80 15.37
N CYS A 21 13.57 3.14 15.96
CA CYS A 21 13.20 4.52 16.24
C CYS A 21 14.23 5.24 17.11
N SER A 22 14.72 4.58 18.17
CA SER A 22 15.78 5.11 19.04
C SER A 22 17.07 5.41 18.27
N ARG A 23 17.49 4.52 17.36
CA ARG A 23 18.68 4.73 16.52
C ARG A 23 18.56 5.96 15.61
N PHE A 24 17.36 6.27 15.15
CA PHE A 24 17.08 7.43 14.28
C PHE A 24 16.70 8.70 15.06
N ASP A 25 16.68 8.66 16.39
CA ASP A 25 16.22 9.76 17.26
C ASP A 25 14.76 10.15 16.99
N PHE A 26 13.91 9.13 16.81
CA PHE A 26 12.47 9.26 16.61
C PHE A 26 11.69 8.77 17.83
N ASP A 27 10.63 9.50 18.17
CA ASP A 27 9.67 9.07 19.16
C ASP A 27 8.73 8.03 18.56
N LEU A 28 8.55 6.90 19.25
CA LEU A 28 7.57 5.89 18.90
C LEU A 28 6.31 6.08 19.73
N ILE A 29 5.18 6.35 19.07
CA ILE A 29 3.86 6.46 19.70
C ILE A 29 3.02 5.26 19.25
N LEU A 30 2.48 4.51 20.22
CA LEU A 30 1.59 3.39 19.94
C LEU A 30 0.15 3.81 20.19
N TRP A 31 -0.70 3.60 19.19
CA TRP A 31 -2.14 3.80 19.27
C TRP A 31 -2.86 2.48 19.48
N ASP A 32 -3.90 2.54 20.30
CA ASP A 32 -4.87 1.46 20.44
C ASP A 32 -6.06 1.66 19.49
N LYS A 33 -7.09 0.83 19.65
CA LYS A 33 -8.30 0.87 18.83
C LYS A 33 -9.16 2.10 19.01
N GLU A 34 -9.06 2.81 20.14
CA GLU A 34 -9.84 4.03 20.36
C GLU A 34 -9.37 5.14 19.42
N ALA A 35 -8.09 5.10 19.02
CA ALA A 35 -7.55 6.03 18.03
C ALA A 35 -8.25 5.96 16.67
N LEU A 36 -8.85 4.82 16.29
CA LEU A 36 -9.55 4.67 15.01
C LEU A 36 -10.70 5.68 14.83
N LYS A 37 -11.34 6.06 15.94
CA LYS A 37 -12.51 6.95 16.02
C LYS A 37 -12.15 8.43 15.88
N GLU A 38 -10.86 8.73 16.02
CA GLU A 38 -10.36 10.09 16.16
C GLU A 38 -9.74 10.60 14.88
N GLN A 39 -9.84 11.93 14.69
CA GLN A 39 -9.15 12.62 13.62
C GLN A 39 -7.63 12.55 13.80
N VAL A 40 -6.90 12.37 12.71
CA VAL A 40 -5.42 12.35 12.71
C VAL A 40 -4.86 13.59 13.39
N GLY A 41 -5.42 14.77 13.11
CA GLY A 41 -5.02 16.02 13.74
C GLY A 41 -5.14 16.00 15.27
N PHE A 42 -6.19 15.39 15.81
CA PHE A 42 -6.34 15.24 17.26
C PHE A 42 -5.28 14.28 17.81
N LEU A 43 -5.08 13.13 17.17
CA LEU A 43 -4.13 12.10 17.61
C LEU A 43 -2.66 12.55 17.62
N ILE A 44 -2.32 13.55 16.82
CA ILE A 44 -0.96 14.10 16.72
C ILE A 44 -0.79 15.42 17.49
N ASP A 45 -1.81 15.84 18.26
CA ASP A 45 -1.86 17.12 18.98
C ASP A 45 -1.78 18.37 18.08
N ALA A 46 -2.34 18.30 16.87
CA ALA A 46 -2.38 19.44 15.96
C ALA A 46 -3.37 20.53 16.44
N PRO A 47 -3.02 21.82 16.35
CA PRO A 47 -3.89 22.91 16.77
C PRO A 47 -5.24 22.92 16.04
N GLY A 48 -6.32 23.14 16.79
CA GLY A 48 -7.68 23.28 16.24
C GLY A 48 -8.44 21.97 16.04
N PHE A 49 -7.86 20.82 16.40
CA PHE A 49 -8.54 19.53 16.37
C PHE A 49 -9.06 19.13 17.75
N GLN A 50 -10.25 18.54 17.78
CA GLN A 50 -10.90 18.00 18.97
C GLN A 50 -11.32 16.56 18.71
N SER A 51 -11.55 15.81 19.79
CA SER A 51 -12.02 14.42 19.68
C SER A 51 -13.37 14.37 18.94
N SER A 52 -13.49 13.44 17.99
CA SER A 52 -14.68 13.23 17.15
C SER A 52 -15.56 12.07 17.62
N GLY A 53 -14.98 11.07 18.28
CA GLY A 53 -15.69 10.08 19.11
C GLY A 53 -16.73 9.14 18.44
N GLU A 54 -16.79 9.04 17.11
CA GLU A 54 -17.74 8.12 16.45
C GLU A 54 -17.19 6.69 16.36
N GLU A 55 -18.03 5.70 16.68
CA GLU A 55 -17.68 4.28 16.55
C GLU A 55 -17.40 3.88 15.09
N VAL A 56 -16.32 3.12 14.90
CA VAL A 56 -15.88 2.63 13.59
C VAL A 56 -15.51 1.14 13.68
N PRO A 57 -15.56 0.39 12.55
CA PRO A 57 -15.12 -1.00 12.53
C PRO A 57 -13.66 -1.15 12.98
N GLU A 58 -13.36 -2.26 13.67
CA GLU A 58 -11.98 -2.61 14.01
C GLU A 58 -11.16 -2.93 12.75
N VAL A 59 -9.88 -2.59 12.80
CA VAL A 59 -8.90 -2.80 11.73
C VAL A 59 -7.80 -3.71 12.26
N GLU A 60 -7.48 -4.80 11.54
CA GLU A 60 -6.46 -5.78 11.97
C GLU A 60 -5.05 -5.42 11.45
N GLU A 61 -4.98 -4.62 10.39
CA GLU A 61 -3.73 -4.27 9.75
C GLU A 61 -2.87 -3.31 10.58
N THR A 62 -1.55 -3.52 10.53
CA THR A 62 -0.59 -2.57 11.10
C THR A 62 -0.45 -1.36 10.18
N PHE A 63 -0.53 -0.15 10.73
CA PHE A 63 -0.40 1.12 10.01
C PHE A 63 0.62 2.03 10.68
N LEU A 64 1.46 2.67 9.86
CA LEU A 64 2.45 3.65 10.31
C LEU A 64 2.12 5.05 9.78
N LEU A 65 2.12 6.04 10.67
CA LEU A 65 1.98 7.44 10.31
C LEU A 65 3.23 8.23 10.68
N PHE A 66 3.68 9.07 9.74
CA PHE A 66 4.87 9.88 9.86
C PHE A 66 4.49 11.37 9.93
N SER A 67 4.80 12.04 11.05
CA SER A 67 4.66 13.50 11.21
C SER A 67 6.02 14.17 11.27
N ASP A 68 6.17 15.29 10.57
CA ASP A 68 7.38 16.14 10.60
C ASP A 68 8.68 15.39 10.24
N PHE A 69 8.63 14.66 9.13
CA PHE A 69 9.76 13.88 8.61
C PHE A 69 10.52 14.60 7.50
N PRO A 70 11.83 14.87 7.67
CA PRO A 70 12.70 15.20 6.54
C PRO A 70 12.76 14.02 5.57
N ARG A 71 12.57 14.29 4.27
CA ARG A 71 12.47 13.26 3.22
C ARG A 71 13.67 12.31 3.18
N GLU A 72 14.88 12.82 3.40
CA GLU A 72 16.10 12.03 3.40
C GLU A 72 16.12 11.01 4.54
N LYS A 73 15.81 11.44 5.77
CA LYS A 73 15.75 10.56 6.95
C LYS A 73 14.67 9.49 6.84
N LEU A 74 13.53 9.83 6.25
CA LEU A 74 12.44 8.88 6.03
C LEU A 74 12.87 7.72 5.14
N ASN A 75 13.53 7.99 4.00
CA ASN A 75 13.90 6.94 3.06
C ASN A 75 14.84 5.91 3.70
N ASP A 76 15.84 6.38 4.44
CA ASP A 76 16.75 5.51 5.18
C ASP A 76 16.03 4.74 6.28
N PHE A 77 15.11 5.38 7.01
CA PHE A 77 14.29 4.71 8.01
C PHE A 77 13.44 3.59 7.39
N LEU A 78 12.72 3.87 6.29
CA LEU A 78 11.87 2.89 5.60
C LEU A 78 12.67 1.71 5.05
N LYS A 79 13.89 1.95 4.54
CA LYS A 79 14.80 0.88 4.12
C LYS A 79 15.14 -0.03 5.29
N ASN A 80 15.59 0.54 6.41
CA ASN A 80 15.97 -0.24 7.58
C ASN A 80 14.78 -0.94 8.24
N LEU A 81 13.61 -0.30 8.24
CA LEU A 81 12.36 -0.89 8.71
C LEU A 81 12.06 -2.19 7.97
N ARG A 82 12.18 -2.18 6.64
CA ARG A 82 11.98 -3.36 5.78
C ARG A 82 13.02 -4.46 6.02
N GLU A 83 14.28 -4.08 6.22
CA GLU A 83 15.39 -5.03 6.35
C GLU A 83 15.50 -5.66 7.75
N GLN A 84 15.13 -4.92 8.81
CA GLN A 84 15.44 -5.28 10.20
C GLN A 84 14.20 -5.56 11.06
N VAL A 85 13.04 -5.04 10.68
CA VAL A 85 11.80 -5.16 11.47
C VAL A 85 10.78 -6.00 10.71
N ALA A 86 10.17 -5.42 9.67
CA ALA A 86 9.20 -6.06 8.81
C ALA A 86 8.84 -5.16 7.62
N TYR A 87 8.22 -5.76 6.61
CA TYR A 87 7.55 -5.00 5.57
C TYR A 87 6.19 -4.50 6.08
N PHE A 88 6.03 -3.16 6.15
CA PHE A 88 4.76 -2.51 6.47
C PHE A 88 4.19 -1.87 5.20
N PRO A 89 3.15 -2.49 4.58
CA PRO A 89 2.56 -1.96 3.35
C PRO A 89 1.85 -0.64 3.61
N LEU A 90 1.02 -0.59 4.65
CA LEU A 90 0.17 0.55 4.97
C LEU A 90 0.96 1.59 5.77
N LYS A 91 1.14 2.76 5.16
CA LYS A 91 1.88 3.87 5.74
C LYS A 91 1.56 5.18 5.04
N ALA A 92 1.56 6.28 5.79
CA ALA A 92 1.30 7.60 5.25
C ALA A 92 2.12 8.70 5.95
N HIS A 93 2.27 9.82 5.25
CA HIS A 93 2.67 11.10 5.85
C HIS A 93 1.43 11.88 6.24
N VAL A 94 1.54 12.66 7.32
CA VAL A 94 0.55 13.71 7.61
C VAL A 94 0.61 14.76 6.49
N THR A 95 -0.57 15.12 5.98
CA THR A 95 -0.75 16.16 4.96
C THR A 95 -1.90 17.08 5.35
N GLU A 96 -2.02 18.22 4.68
CA GLU A 96 -3.16 19.14 4.87
C GLU A 96 -4.52 18.49 4.61
N ASN A 97 -4.56 17.45 3.79
CA ASN A 97 -5.78 16.73 3.44
C ASN A 97 -6.13 15.67 4.49
N ASN A 98 -5.20 14.77 4.81
CA ASN A 98 -5.50 13.63 5.67
C ASN A 98 -5.51 13.95 7.18
N ILE A 99 -5.00 15.11 7.59
CA ILE A 99 -5.03 15.53 9.00
C ILE A 99 -6.46 15.65 9.54
N LYS A 100 -7.45 15.88 8.66
CA LYS A 100 -8.87 15.98 9.00
C LYS A 100 -9.62 14.65 9.00
N TRP A 101 -8.97 13.59 8.53
CA TRP A 101 -9.60 12.28 8.41
C TRP A 101 -9.55 11.57 9.74
N ARG A 102 -10.55 10.71 10.01
CA ARG A 102 -10.40 9.73 11.09
C ARG A 102 -9.30 8.75 10.72
N LEU A 103 -8.60 8.23 11.72
CA LEU A 103 -7.56 7.23 11.48
C LEU A 103 -8.11 6.02 10.71
N TYR A 104 -9.34 5.59 11.01
CA TYR A 104 -10.03 4.55 10.25
C TYR A 104 -10.11 4.86 8.74
N ASP A 105 -10.60 6.05 8.38
CA ASP A 105 -10.78 6.44 6.97
C ASP A 105 -9.44 6.52 6.24
N LEU A 106 -8.39 6.99 6.93
CA LEU A 106 -7.03 7.02 6.37
C LEU A 106 -6.46 5.63 6.14
N ILE A 107 -6.64 4.70 7.07
CA ILE A 107 -6.15 3.32 6.88
C ILE A 107 -6.92 2.65 5.75
N ALA A 108 -8.24 2.83 5.68
CA ALA A 108 -9.08 2.28 4.62
C ALA A 108 -8.63 2.79 3.23
N HIS A 109 -8.46 4.09 3.08
CA HIS A 109 -7.98 4.67 1.83
C HIS A 109 -6.57 4.20 1.46
N ASN A 110 -5.64 4.17 2.42
CA ASN A 110 -4.28 3.71 2.16
C ASN A 110 -4.22 2.22 1.78
N LYS A 111 -5.17 1.41 2.29
CA LYS A 111 -5.34 0.01 1.91
C LYS A 111 -5.84 -0.12 0.47
N GLU A 112 -6.81 0.68 0.05
CA GLU A 112 -7.28 0.71 -1.35
C GLU A 112 -6.14 1.12 -2.30
N GLU A 113 -5.41 2.19 -1.99
CA GLU A 113 -4.24 2.62 -2.77
C GLU A 113 -3.19 1.51 -2.85
N HIS A 114 -2.94 0.81 -1.75
CA HIS A 114 -2.00 -0.29 -1.71
C HIS A 114 -2.43 -1.46 -2.62
N GLN A 115 -3.70 -1.84 -2.59
CA GLN A 115 -4.26 -2.92 -3.41
C GLN A 115 -4.18 -2.58 -4.90
N VAL A 116 -4.50 -1.33 -5.28
CA VAL A 116 -4.35 -0.84 -6.65
C VAL A 116 -2.89 -0.96 -7.11
N MET A 117 -1.95 -0.47 -6.29
CA MET A 117 -0.53 -0.51 -6.64
C MET A 117 0.03 -1.93 -6.69
N GLU A 118 -0.40 -2.85 -5.81
CA GLU A 118 0.00 -4.24 -5.87
C GLU A 118 -0.45 -4.89 -7.19
N LEU A 119 -1.70 -4.65 -7.58
CA LEU A 119 -2.28 -5.21 -8.80
C LEU A 119 -1.65 -4.61 -10.05
N TYR A 120 -1.38 -3.31 -10.06
CA TYR A 120 -0.63 -2.63 -11.11
C TYR A 120 0.77 -3.23 -11.28
N ASN A 121 1.48 -3.45 -10.17
CA ASN A 121 2.80 -4.09 -10.19
C ASN A 121 2.75 -5.54 -10.71
N ARG A 122 1.65 -6.27 -10.45
CA ARG A 122 1.45 -7.62 -11.01
C ARG A 122 1.18 -7.55 -12.51
N LEU A 123 0.34 -6.62 -12.96
CA LEU A 123 0.04 -6.40 -14.37
C LEU A 123 1.30 -6.03 -15.17
N THR A 124 2.09 -5.07 -14.69
CA THR A 124 3.34 -4.64 -15.34
C THR A 124 4.39 -5.73 -15.43
N ARG A 125 4.46 -6.64 -14.44
CA ARG A 125 5.33 -7.84 -14.49
C ARG A 125 4.83 -8.91 -15.45
N LEU A 126 3.51 -9.09 -15.55
CA LEU A 126 2.89 -10.05 -16.46
C LEU A 126 2.98 -9.62 -17.93
N PHE A 127 2.86 -8.32 -18.19
CA PHE A 127 2.85 -7.74 -19.53
C PHE A 127 4.00 -8.23 -20.45
N PRO A 128 5.29 -8.13 -20.07
CA PRO A 128 6.38 -8.62 -20.92
C PRO A 128 6.36 -10.14 -21.12
N ILE A 129 5.89 -10.92 -20.14
CA ILE A 129 5.77 -12.37 -20.24
C ILE A 129 4.72 -12.73 -21.31
N ALA A 130 3.55 -12.10 -21.22
CA ALA A 130 2.47 -12.26 -22.18
C ALA A 130 2.91 -11.83 -23.59
N GLN A 131 3.63 -10.72 -23.71
CA GLN A 131 4.16 -10.24 -24.99
C GLN A 131 5.13 -11.26 -25.63
N ALA A 132 6.10 -11.76 -24.86
CA ALA A 132 7.06 -12.75 -25.35
C ALA A 132 6.39 -14.07 -25.79
N LEU A 133 5.31 -14.48 -25.12
CA LEU A 133 4.53 -15.66 -25.52
C LEU A 133 3.78 -15.46 -26.84
N LEU A 134 3.21 -14.26 -27.03
CA LEU A 134 2.52 -13.91 -28.26
C LEU A 134 3.48 -13.88 -29.46
N GLU A 135 4.71 -13.40 -29.26
CA GLU A 135 5.76 -13.40 -30.29
C GLU A 135 6.16 -14.81 -30.73
N GLN A 136 6.09 -15.80 -29.84
CA GLN A 136 6.40 -17.19 -30.15
C GLN A 136 5.24 -17.92 -30.84
N LYS A 137 4.00 -17.59 -30.50
CA LYS A 137 2.80 -18.19 -31.09
C LYS A 137 1.65 -17.20 -31.10
N GLU A 138 1.15 -16.95 -32.30
CA GLU A 138 -0.02 -16.10 -32.46
C GLU A 138 -1.23 -16.68 -31.70
N ASN A 139 -1.82 -15.85 -30.85
CA ASN A 139 -3.02 -16.15 -30.09
C ASN A 139 -3.90 -14.88 -30.05
N PRO A 140 -5.00 -14.82 -30.82
CA PRO A 140 -5.82 -13.61 -30.89
C PRO A 140 -6.39 -13.16 -29.52
N PRO A 141 -6.90 -14.06 -28.65
CA PRO A 141 -7.32 -13.67 -27.30
C PRO A 141 -6.22 -13.00 -26.46
N LEU A 142 -5.00 -13.54 -26.48
CA LEU A 142 -3.84 -12.98 -25.77
C LEU A 142 -3.45 -11.61 -26.34
N ARG A 143 -3.47 -11.46 -27.67
CA ARG A 143 -3.22 -10.17 -28.33
C ARG A 143 -4.20 -9.10 -27.88
N ASP A 144 -5.49 -9.42 -27.87
CA ASP A 144 -6.53 -8.46 -27.48
C ASP A 144 -6.41 -8.09 -25.98
N ALA A 145 -6.09 -9.07 -25.12
CA ALA A 145 -5.81 -8.82 -23.71
C ALA A 145 -4.57 -7.92 -23.50
N LEU A 146 -3.50 -8.14 -24.26
CA LEU A 146 -2.30 -7.31 -24.25
C LEU A 146 -2.58 -5.87 -24.69
N HIS A 147 -3.37 -5.68 -25.75
CA HIS A 147 -3.76 -4.34 -26.20
C HIS A 147 -4.52 -3.58 -25.11
N ARG A 148 -5.53 -4.22 -24.50
CA ARG A 148 -6.29 -3.62 -23.38
C ARG A 148 -5.39 -3.27 -22.20
N ALA A 149 -4.50 -4.18 -21.81
CA ALA A 149 -3.54 -3.93 -20.75
C ALA A 149 -2.60 -2.77 -21.09
N LYS A 150 -2.11 -2.70 -22.33
CA LYS A 150 -1.24 -1.61 -22.80
C LYS A 150 -1.95 -0.27 -22.70
N ASP A 151 -3.18 -0.17 -23.20
CA ASP A 151 -3.94 1.08 -23.16
C ASP A 151 -4.18 1.53 -21.71
N TYR A 152 -4.45 0.57 -20.82
CA TYR A 152 -4.71 0.82 -19.41
C TYR A 152 -3.47 1.07 -18.55
N LEU A 153 -2.25 0.88 -19.06
CA LEU A 153 -1.02 1.24 -18.34
C LEU A 153 -0.63 2.73 -18.48
N HIS A 154 -1.38 3.50 -19.29
CA HIS A 154 -1.15 4.93 -19.54
C HIS A 154 -2.08 5.97 -18.85
N PRO A 155 -3.09 5.63 -18.01
CA PRO A 155 -3.95 6.63 -17.40
C PRO A 155 -3.29 7.33 -16.21
N ARG A 156 -3.85 8.49 -15.81
CA ARG A 156 -3.41 9.28 -14.64
C ARG A 156 -3.94 8.74 -13.31
N GLU A 157 -5.06 8.02 -13.34
CA GLU A 157 -5.74 7.42 -12.18
C GLU A 157 -6.20 6.01 -12.54
N PHE A 158 -6.20 5.11 -11.55
CA PHE A 158 -6.55 3.70 -11.74
C PHE A 158 -7.79 3.35 -10.92
N GLU A 159 -8.79 2.78 -11.59
CA GLU A 159 -9.97 2.22 -10.96
C GLU A 159 -9.71 0.76 -10.60
N PHE A 160 -9.85 0.40 -9.32
CA PHE A 160 -9.44 -0.92 -8.82
C PHE A 160 -10.12 -2.08 -9.56
N GLU A 161 -11.45 -2.02 -9.74
CA GLU A 161 -12.19 -3.10 -10.40
C GLU A 161 -11.87 -3.22 -11.89
N GLU A 162 -11.61 -2.11 -12.58
CA GLU A 162 -11.19 -2.14 -13.98
C GLU A 162 -9.78 -2.72 -14.13
N LEU A 163 -8.83 -2.25 -13.32
CA LEU A 163 -7.46 -2.78 -13.26
C LEU A 163 -7.46 -4.30 -12.99
N LYS A 164 -8.31 -4.75 -12.07
CA LYS A 164 -8.49 -6.16 -11.71
C LYS A 164 -9.05 -6.99 -12.84
N ASN A 165 -10.06 -6.48 -13.55
CA ASN A 165 -10.62 -7.17 -14.71
C ASN A 165 -9.59 -7.32 -15.83
N ILE A 166 -8.79 -6.28 -16.07
CA ILE A 166 -7.73 -6.30 -17.08
C ILE A 166 -6.63 -7.29 -16.69
N TYR A 167 -6.16 -7.23 -15.44
CA TYR A 167 -5.18 -8.19 -14.91
C TYR A 167 -5.67 -9.63 -15.04
N ASN A 168 -6.90 -9.92 -14.61
CA ASN A 168 -7.45 -11.27 -14.64
C ASN A 168 -7.57 -11.81 -16.07
N THR A 169 -7.99 -10.97 -17.02
CA THR A 169 -8.11 -11.34 -18.43
C THR A 169 -6.74 -11.63 -19.05
N LEU A 170 -5.73 -10.80 -18.77
CA LEU A 170 -4.38 -11.05 -19.25
C LEU A 170 -3.77 -12.31 -18.62
N ALA A 171 -3.99 -12.51 -17.32
CA ALA A 171 -3.48 -13.68 -16.60
C ALA A 171 -4.11 -14.98 -17.09
N SER A 172 -5.43 -15.01 -17.31
CA SER A 172 -6.12 -16.22 -17.79
C SER A 172 -5.64 -16.59 -19.20
N THR A 173 -5.63 -15.64 -20.13
CA THR A 173 -5.20 -15.88 -21.53
C THR A 173 -3.72 -16.28 -21.60
N THR A 174 -2.85 -15.66 -20.79
CA THR A 174 -1.43 -16.04 -20.70
C THR A 174 -1.26 -17.48 -20.21
N ASN A 175 -1.98 -17.87 -19.16
CA ASN A 175 -1.93 -19.23 -18.60
C ASN A 175 -2.48 -20.29 -19.55
N GLU A 176 -3.52 -19.96 -20.32
CA GLU A 176 -4.05 -20.86 -21.36
C GLU A 176 -2.99 -21.15 -22.42
N VAL A 177 -2.32 -20.10 -22.92
CA VAL A 177 -1.25 -20.27 -23.90
C VAL A 177 -0.10 -21.09 -23.32
N LEU A 178 0.35 -20.79 -22.10
CA LEU A 178 1.41 -21.57 -21.43
C LEU A 178 1.08 -23.07 -21.32
N ARG A 179 -0.17 -23.41 -20.94
CA ARG A 179 -0.60 -24.81 -20.86
C ARG A 179 -0.61 -25.52 -22.22
N GLU A 180 -0.84 -24.79 -23.32
CA GLU A 180 -0.72 -25.35 -24.66
C GLU A 180 0.73 -25.61 -25.07
N TYR A 181 1.69 -24.86 -24.53
CA TYR A 181 3.13 -25.10 -24.73
C TYR A 181 3.58 -26.35 -23.97
N GLU A 182 3.18 -26.52 -22.71
CA GLU A 182 3.60 -27.65 -21.87
C GLU A 182 3.04 -29.01 -22.33
N LYS A 183 1.99 -29.01 -23.14
CA LYS A 183 1.36 -30.24 -23.69
C LYS A 183 2.00 -30.72 -25.00
N LYS A 184 2.99 -30.00 -25.54
CA LYS A 184 3.73 -30.36 -26.76
C LYS A 184 5.11 -30.88 -26.41
#